data_AF-A0A3G8CC30-F1
#
_entry.id   AF-A0A3G8CC30-F1
#
_cell.length_a   1.000
_cell.length_b   1.000
_cell.length_c   1.000
_cell.angle_alpha   90.00
_cell.angle_beta   90.00
_cell.angle_gamma   90.00
#
_symmetry.space_group_name_H-M   'P 1'
#
loop_
_entity.id
_entity.type
_entity.pdbx_description
1 polymer ?
#
loop_
_entity_poly.entity_id
_entity_poly.type
_entity_poly.pdbx_seq_one_letter_code
_entity_poly.pdbx_strand_id
1 'polypeptide(L)'
;MDAGLVKGEGFAVDASIIKADASRQRGIPDDGAVNWSNPVLSTRAVREYLEVLHEEALAETLPKRLSLTNPQARWTAASGGPAFYAYSTNFLIDTKHGVIMDVEPTPAHRTAEVESTKTTIDRVEAQFDIKPERLTGDASYGTAPMRAWMVEEKTSNRMCRYGTRLSARTTAFRVTISLE
;
A
#
# COMPACT_ATOMS: atom_id res chain seq x y z
N MET A 1 9.15 -17.44 -19.14
CA MET A 1 8.31 -16.37 -19.75
C MET A 1 7.70 -16.80 -21.09
N ASP A 2 7.86 -18.07 -21.47
CA ASP A 2 8.07 -18.50 -22.86
C ASP A 2 6.77 -18.51 -23.69
N ALA A 3 5.62 -18.46 -23.02
CA ALA A 3 4.30 -18.27 -23.63
C ALA A 3 4.02 -16.83 -24.08
N GLY A 4 4.91 -15.87 -23.83
CA GLY A 4 4.80 -14.47 -24.28
C GLY A 4 3.74 -13.63 -23.57
N LEU A 5 3.12 -14.14 -22.50
CA LEU A 5 2.03 -13.47 -21.77
C LEU A 5 2.48 -12.24 -20.95
N VAL A 6 3.77 -12.14 -20.63
CA VAL A 6 4.37 -11.04 -19.87
C VAL A 6 5.43 -10.40 -20.75
N LYS A 7 5.42 -9.06 -20.84
CA LYS A 7 6.43 -8.28 -21.58
C LYS A 7 7.55 -7.77 -20.67
N GLY A 8 7.23 -7.45 -19.42
CA GLY A 8 8.21 -7.05 -18.40
C GLY A 8 8.78 -5.63 -18.51
N GLU A 9 8.52 -4.90 -19.59
CA GLU A 9 8.97 -3.50 -19.73
C GLU A 9 8.18 -2.52 -18.85
N GLY A 10 6.85 -2.65 -18.89
CA GLY A 10 5.93 -1.60 -18.44
C GLY A 10 4.88 -2.13 -17.48
N PHE A 11 4.90 -1.62 -16.26
CA PHE A 11 4.05 -2.07 -15.17
C PHE A 11 3.05 -0.98 -14.72
N ALA A 12 1.92 -1.42 -14.19
CA ALA A 12 0.94 -0.60 -13.50
C ALA A 12 0.76 -1.06 -12.05
N VAL A 13 0.44 -0.11 -11.17
CA VAL A 13 0.15 -0.32 -9.76
C VAL A 13 -1.22 0.27 -9.46
N ASP A 14 -2.07 -0.52 -8.79
CA ASP A 14 -3.42 -0.12 -8.37
C ASP A 14 -3.80 -0.85 -7.08
N ALA A 15 -4.76 -0.29 -6.33
CA ALA A 15 -5.20 -0.81 -5.03
C ALA A 15 -6.72 -0.90 -4.92
N SER A 16 -7.23 -2.11 -4.74
CA SER A 16 -8.66 -2.34 -4.45
C SER A 16 -8.92 -2.40 -2.95
N ILE A 17 -9.87 -1.59 -2.47
CA ILE A 17 -10.24 -1.55 -1.05
C ILE A 17 -11.28 -2.63 -0.75
N ILE A 18 -10.90 -3.61 0.08
CA ILE A 18 -11.77 -4.69 0.55
C ILE A 18 -12.25 -4.37 1.96
N LYS A 19 -13.57 -4.29 2.15
CA LYS A 19 -14.19 -4.14 3.47
C LYS A 19 -13.91 -5.37 4.33
N ALA A 20 -13.34 -5.16 5.52
CA ALA A 20 -13.16 -6.19 6.53
C ALA A 20 -14.48 -6.50 7.25
N ASP A 21 -14.63 -7.73 7.76
CA ASP A 21 -15.71 -8.07 8.68
C ASP A 21 -15.42 -7.55 10.11
N ALA A 22 -15.54 -6.24 10.26
CA ALA A 22 -15.33 -5.53 11.51
C ALA A 22 -16.41 -4.45 11.69
N SER A 23 -17.12 -4.52 12.82
CA SER A 23 -18.24 -3.60 13.08
C SER A 23 -17.76 -2.19 13.37
N ARG A 24 -18.16 -1.24 12.52
CA ARG A 24 -18.00 0.20 12.71
C ARG A 24 -18.37 0.66 14.13
N GLN A 25 -19.39 0.06 14.74
CA GLN A 25 -19.88 0.47 16.07
C GLN A 25 -18.99 -0.03 17.21
N ARG A 26 -18.29 -1.16 17.05
CA ARG A 26 -17.42 -1.77 18.07
C ARG A 26 -15.98 -1.25 18.06
N GLY A 27 -15.66 -0.30 17.18
CA GLY A 27 -14.35 0.35 17.13
C GLY A 27 -14.15 1.31 18.30
N ILE A 28 -13.14 1.09 19.13
CA ILE A 28 -12.73 2.06 20.15
C ILE A 28 -11.97 3.23 19.49
N PRO A 29 -12.06 4.47 19.99
CA PRO A 29 -11.17 5.53 19.57
C PRO A 29 -9.76 5.34 20.15
N ASP A 30 -8.80 6.11 19.65
CA ASP A 30 -7.41 6.18 20.14
C ASP A 30 -7.27 7.09 21.39
N ASP A 31 -8.38 7.42 22.06
CA ASP A 31 -8.42 8.22 23.29
C ASP A 31 -8.10 7.40 24.56
N GLY A 32 -8.34 6.09 24.50
CA GLY A 32 -8.00 5.11 25.54
C GLY A 32 -6.57 4.59 25.46
N ALA A 33 -5.57 5.46 25.30
CA ALA A 33 -4.16 5.06 25.29
C ALA A 33 -3.77 4.34 26.61
N VAL A 34 -3.68 3.01 26.57
CA VAL A 34 -3.30 2.20 27.73
C VAL A 34 -1.89 2.59 28.16
N ASN A 35 -1.74 3.10 29.38
CA ASN A 35 -0.43 3.42 29.95
C ASN A 35 0.31 2.11 30.29
N TRP A 36 1.01 1.55 29.30
CA TRP A 36 1.84 0.35 29.47
C TRP A 36 3.02 0.54 30.42
N SER A 37 3.35 1.79 30.78
CA SER A 37 4.32 2.14 31.82
C SER A 37 3.72 2.19 33.23
N ASN A 38 2.41 1.96 33.39
CA ASN A 38 1.76 1.82 34.70
C ASN A 38 2.32 0.58 35.42
N PRO A 39 2.93 0.69 36.62
CA PRO A 39 3.51 -0.45 37.34
C PRO A 39 2.56 -1.62 37.61
N VAL A 40 1.24 -1.38 37.64
CA VAL A 40 0.21 -2.41 37.83
C VAL A 40 0.01 -3.28 36.57
N LEU A 41 0.31 -2.73 35.38
CA LEU A 41 0.18 -3.42 34.08
C LEU A 41 1.55 -3.85 33.52
N SER A 42 2.61 -3.10 33.84
CA SER A 42 3.97 -3.22 33.31
C SER A 42 4.79 -4.35 33.97
N THR A 43 4.18 -5.54 34.07
CA THR A 43 4.84 -6.75 34.55
C THR A 43 6.07 -7.07 33.69
N ARG A 44 7.03 -7.84 34.23
CA ARG A 44 8.28 -8.17 33.52
C ARG A 44 8.00 -8.76 32.12
N ALA A 45 7.12 -9.77 32.04
CA ALA A 45 6.77 -10.42 30.77
C ALA A 45 6.06 -9.49 29.78
N VAL A 46 5.25 -8.53 30.26
CA VAL A 46 4.60 -7.52 29.39
C VAL A 46 5.65 -6.58 28.79
N ARG A 47 6.67 -6.18 29.56
CA ARG A 47 7.77 -5.34 29.04
C ARG A 47 8.66 -6.09 28.06
N GLU A 48 9.11 -7.29 28.40
CA GLU A 48 9.93 -8.13 27.49
C GLU A 48 9.20 -8.42 26.17
N TYR A 49 7.86 -8.59 26.20
CA TYR A 49 7.04 -8.77 24.99
C TYR A 49 6.87 -7.47 24.17
N LEU A 50 6.68 -6.32 24.81
CA LEU A 50 6.56 -5.03 24.13
C LEU A 50 7.91 -4.52 23.58
N GLU A 51 9.02 -4.88 24.21
CA GLU A 51 10.38 -4.59 23.75
C GLU A 51 10.66 -5.32 22.42
N VAL A 52 10.32 -6.62 22.32
CA VAL A 52 10.43 -7.39 21.06
C VAL A 52 9.51 -6.84 19.96
N LEU A 53 8.27 -6.47 20.30
CA LEU A 53 7.32 -5.90 19.33
C LEU A 53 7.76 -4.55 18.73
N HIS A 54 8.73 -3.86 19.33
CA HIS A 54 9.16 -2.56 18.84
C HIS A 54 10.08 -2.64 17.60
N GLU A 55 10.76 -3.76 17.39
CA GLU A 55 11.70 -3.92 16.25
C GLU A 55 10.99 -4.23 14.92
N GLU A 56 9.85 -4.93 14.93
CA GLU A 56 9.06 -5.23 13.73
C GLU A 56 8.08 -4.09 13.35
N ALA A 57 7.85 -3.14 14.27
CA ALA A 57 6.91 -2.05 14.08
C ALA A 57 7.48 -0.94 13.18
N LEU A 58 7.37 -1.11 11.85
CA LEU A 58 7.39 0.01 10.89
C LEU A 58 6.55 1.16 11.46
N ALA A 59 7.05 2.40 11.41
CA ALA A 59 6.55 3.56 12.14
C ALA A 59 5.10 4.00 11.77
N GLU A 60 4.12 3.16 12.11
CA GLU A 60 2.73 3.31 11.72
C GLU A 60 2.02 4.25 12.70
N THR A 61 1.49 5.35 12.18
CA THR A 61 0.60 6.21 12.95
C THR A 61 -0.54 5.38 13.54
N LEU A 62 -0.86 5.55 14.83
CA LEU A 62 -1.92 4.78 15.48
C LEU A 62 -3.26 4.98 14.75
N PRO A 63 -4.07 3.91 14.58
CA PRO A 63 -5.34 4.00 13.90
C PRO A 63 -6.34 4.75 14.78
N LYS A 64 -6.78 5.93 14.31
CA LYS A 64 -7.78 6.81 15.00
C LYS A 64 -8.99 6.10 15.61
N ARG A 65 -9.35 4.92 15.08
CA ARG A 65 -10.23 3.96 15.76
C ARG A 65 -9.71 2.53 15.52
N LEU A 66 -9.46 1.78 16.59
CA LEU A 66 -9.06 0.37 16.53
C LEU A 66 -10.28 -0.56 16.59
N SER A 67 -10.32 -1.61 15.77
CA SER A 67 -11.36 -2.65 15.87
C SER A 67 -10.92 -3.77 16.80
N LEU A 68 -11.68 -3.99 17.88
CA LEU A 68 -11.41 -5.09 18.82
C LEU A 68 -11.62 -6.49 18.22
N THR A 69 -12.37 -6.62 17.12
CA THR A 69 -12.58 -7.91 16.43
C THR A 69 -11.58 -8.17 15.31
N ASN A 70 -10.88 -7.13 14.85
CA ASN A 70 -9.81 -7.25 13.85
C ASN A 70 -8.89 -6.01 13.95
N PRO A 71 -7.84 -6.05 14.78
CA PRO A 71 -6.93 -4.91 14.98
C PRO A 71 -6.18 -4.47 13.72
N GLN A 72 -5.93 -5.37 12.76
CA GLN A 72 -5.18 -5.09 11.54
C GLN A 72 -6.00 -4.36 10.47
N ALA A 73 -7.33 -4.42 10.51
CA ALA A 73 -8.18 -3.71 9.55
C ALA A 73 -8.14 -2.20 9.82
N ARG A 74 -7.78 -1.39 8.82
CA ARG A 74 -7.62 0.06 9.00
C ARG A 74 -8.96 0.78 8.89
N TRP A 75 -9.16 1.79 9.74
CA TRP A 75 -10.31 2.69 9.67
C TRP A 75 -10.15 3.69 8.50
N THR A 76 -10.98 3.58 7.46
CA THR A 76 -10.88 4.38 6.22
C THR A 76 -12.21 4.96 5.76
N ALA A 77 -12.15 6.04 4.98
CA ALA A 77 -13.27 6.72 4.32
C ALA A 77 -13.06 6.90 2.80
N ALA A 78 -12.06 6.21 2.23
CA ALA A 78 -11.55 6.51 0.89
C ALA A 78 -12.57 6.30 -0.25
N SER A 79 -13.61 5.48 -0.06
CA SER A 79 -14.69 5.28 -1.05
C SER A 79 -15.72 6.42 -1.09
N GLY A 80 -15.49 7.54 -0.40
CA GLY A 80 -16.40 8.70 -0.33
C GLY A 80 -17.67 8.47 0.50
N GLY A 81 -17.86 7.25 1.03
CA GLY A 81 -19.00 6.88 1.88
C GLY A 81 -18.73 7.01 3.38
N PRO A 82 -19.68 6.55 4.22
CA PRO A 82 -19.49 6.49 5.66
C PRO A 82 -18.34 5.54 6.01
N ALA A 83 -17.37 6.03 6.79
CA ALA A 83 -16.14 5.31 7.10
C ALA A 83 -16.35 3.90 7.70
N PHE A 84 -15.44 2.98 7.40
CA PHE A 84 -15.50 1.55 7.74
C PHE A 84 -14.09 0.96 7.91
N TYR A 85 -14.02 -0.31 8.35
CA TYR A 85 -12.78 -1.07 8.50
C TYR A 85 -12.44 -1.83 7.21
N ALA A 86 -11.19 -1.72 6.73
CA ALA A 86 -10.79 -2.26 5.43
C ALA A 86 -9.31 -2.62 5.31
N TYR A 87 -9.03 -3.39 4.26
CA TYR A 87 -7.71 -3.67 3.70
C TYR A 87 -7.61 -3.10 2.28
N SER A 88 -6.40 -2.90 1.78
CA SER A 88 -6.10 -2.70 0.36
C SER A 88 -5.43 -3.96 -0.19
N THR A 89 -5.92 -4.50 -1.30
CA THR A 89 -5.14 -5.45 -2.11
C THR A 89 -4.45 -4.67 -3.21
N ASN A 90 -3.13 -4.59 -3.14
CA ASN A 90 -2.29 -3.80 -4.03
C ASN A 90 -1.72 -4.74 -5.10
N PHE A 91 -1.89 -4.40 -6.38
CA PHE A 91 -1.53 -5.26 -7.50
C PHE A 91 -0.39 -4.65 -8.32
N LEU A 92 0.60 -5.46 -8.70
CA LEU A 92 1.56 -5.10 -9.75
C LEU A 92 1.18 -5.83 -11.04
N ILE A 93 0.99 -5.09 -12.13
CA ILE A 93 0.34 -5.58 -13.36
C ILE A 93 1.21 -5.29 -14.58
N ASP A 94 1.52 -6.30 -15.41
CA ASP A 94 2.10 -6.09 -16.73
C ASP A 94 1.08 -5.39 -17.65
N THR A 95 1.45 -4.23 -18.19
CA THR A 95 0.53 -3.37 -18.96
C THR A 95 0.33 -3.80 -20.41
N LYS A 96 1.15 -4.73 -20.93
CA LYS A 96 1.04 -5.20 -22.32
C LYS A 96 -0.12 -6.18 -22.50
N HIS A 97 -0.35 -7.04 -21.51
CA HIS A 97 -1.43 -8.04 -21.54
C HIS A 97 -2.40 -7.97 -20.35
N GLY A 98 -2.16 -7.11 -19.35
CA GLY A 98 -3.02 -6.98 -18.17
C GLY A 98 -2.84 -8.10 -17.15
N VAL A 99 -1.68 -8.77 -17.16
CA VAL A 99 -1.36 -9.89 -16.27
C VAL A 99 -0.98 -9.35 -14.90
N ILE A 100 -1.70 -9.76 -13.86
CA ILE A 100 -1.29 -9.53 -12.47
C ILE A 100 -0.04 -10.37 -12.22
N MET A 101 1.07 -9.71 -11.90
CA MET A 101 2.39 -10.32 -11.72
C MET A 101 2.62 -10.76 -10.27
N ASP A 102 2.17 -9.93 -9.32
CA ASP A 102 2.23 -10.20 -7.87
C ASP A 102 1.19 -9.31 -7.14
N VAL A 103 0.85 -9.69 -5.91
CA VAL A 103 -0.19 -9.05 -5.08
C VAL A 103 0.28 -8.94 -3.64
N GLU A 104 0.15 -7.75 -3.06
CA GLU A 104 0.47 -7.50 -1.66
C GLU A 104 -0.75 -6.96 -0.90
N PRO A 105 -1.29 -7.69 0.10
CA PRO A 105 -2.41 -7.22 0.93
C PRO A 105 -1.91 -6.37 2.11
N THR A 106 -2.41 -5.15 2.25
CA THR A 106 -2.06 -4.24 3.36
C THR A 106 -3.30 -3.72 4.11
N PRO A 107 -3.17 -3.20 5.34
CA PRO A 107 -4.22 -2.36 5.94
C PRO A 107 -4.55 -1.19 5.01
N ALA A 108 -5.82 -0.76 4.94
CA ALA A 108 -6.27 0.30 4.00
C ALA A 108 -5.71 1.69 4.36
N HIS A 109 -4.42 1.90 4.09
CA HIS A 109 -3.63 3.06 4.48
C HIS A 109 -2.62 3.42 3.38
N ARG A 110 -2.67 4.67 2.91
CA ARG A 110 -1.90 5.13 1.73
C ARG A 110 -0.39 4.91 1.83
N THR A 111 0.20 5.00 3.03
CA THR A 111 1.64 4.73 3.18
C THR A 111 1.96 3.25 2.95
N ALA A 112 1.13 2.33 3.46
CA ALA A 112 1.33 0.90 3.25
C ALA A 112 1.04 0.49 1.79
N GLU A 113 0.02 1.08 1.16
CA GLU A 113 -0.26 1.02 -0.28
C GLU A 113 0.97 1.43 -1.12
N VAL A 114 1.59 2.57 -0.84
CA VAL A 114 2.80 3.01 -1.57
C VAL A 114 4.01 2.11 -1.29
N GLU A 115 4.31 1.78 -0.04
CA GLU A 115 5.47 0.94 0.31
C GLU A 115 5.33 -0.49 -0.22
N SER A 116 4.11 -1.07 -0.25
CA SER A 116 3.85 -2.38 -0.86
C SER A 116 4.31 -2.46 -2.31
N THR A 117 4.31 -1.33 -3.04
CA THR A 117 4.79 -1.25 -4.41
C THR A 117 6.26 -1.67 -4.54
N LYS A 118 7.09 -1.28 -3.57
CA LYS A 118 8.53 -1.64 -3.55
C LYS A 118 8.67 -3.14 -3.35
N THR A 119 8.10 -3.66 -2.26
CA THR A 119 8.08 -5.09 -1.91
C THR A 119 7.61 -5.98 -3.07
N THR A 120 6.58 -5.54 -3.81
CA THR A 120 6.02 -6.27 -4.96
C THR A 120 6.97 -6.24 -6.18
N ILE A 121 7.65 -5.10 -6.43
CA ILE A 121 8.68 -4.98 -7.48
C ILE A 121 9.92 -5.82 -7.11
N ASP A 122 10.38 -5.74 -5.86
CA ASP A 122 11.55 -6.49 -5.36
C ASP A 122 11.33 -8.00 -5.45
N ARG A 123 10.12 -8.46 -5.14
CA ARG A 123 9.71 -9.88 -5.26
C ARG A 123 9.67 -10.33 -6.72
N VAL A 124 9.11 -9.53 -7.63
CA VAL A 124 9.06 -9.83 -9.07
C VAL A 124 10.46 -9.82 -9.69
N GLU A 125 11.34 -8.91 -9.28
CA GLU A 125 12.75 -8.89 -9.67
C GLU A 125 13.44 -10.18 -9.19
N ALA A 126 13.35 -10.53 -7.91
CA ALA A 126 14.01 -11.70 -7.33
C ALA A 126 13.46 -13.05 -7.84
N GLN A 127 12.18 -13.12 -8.23
CA GLN A 127 11.53 -14.36 -8.68
C GLN A 127 11.62 -14.58 -10.19
N PHE A 128 11.67 -13.51 -11.00
CA PHE A 128 11.56 -13.60 -12.47
C PHE A 128 12.71 -12.94 -13.24
N ASP A 129 13.64 -12.23 -12.58
CA ASP A 129 14.68 -11.39 -13.20
C ASP A 129 14.12 -10.30 -14.15
N ILE A 130 12.95 -9.76 -13.79
CA ILE A 130 12.27 -8.70 -14.55
C ILE A 130 12.37 -7.38 -13.79
N LYS A 131 12.90 -6.34 -14.46
CA LYS A 131 12.99 -4.97 -13.92
C LYS A 131 12.05 -4.01 -14.66
N PRO A 132 11.23 -3.20 -13.96
CA PRO A 132 10.34 -2.26 -14.61
C PRO A 132 11.12 -1.09 -15.25
N GLU A 133 11.13 -1.01 -16.58
CA GLU A 133 11.59 0.21 -17.29
C GLU A 133 10.65 1.39 -17.04
N ARG A 134 9.37 1.10 -16.79
CA ARG A 134 8.30 2.09 -16.63
C ARG A 134 7.29 1.62 -15.59
N LEU A 135 7.01 2.45 -14.58
CA LEU A 135 5.95 2.21 -13.60
C LEU A 135 4.85 3.27 -13.72
N THR A 136 3.60 2.82 -13.80
CA THR A 136 2.40 3.67 -13.87
C THR A 136 1.55 3.42 -12.63
N GLY A 137 0.89 4.44 -12.08
CA GLY A 137 0.04 4.30 -10.92
C GLY A 137 -0.61 5.63 -10.56
N ASP A 138 -1.57 5.60 -9.65
CA ASP A 138 -2.33 6.79 -9.28
C ASP A 138 -1.46 7.90 -8.66
N ALA A 139 -1.99 9.12 -8.54
CA ALA A 139 -1.20 10.28 -8.10
C ALA A 139 -0.57 10.11 -6.70
N SER A 140 -1.14 9.23 -5.85
CA SER A 140 -0.59 8.82 -4.54
C SER A 140 0.77 8.13 -4.61
N TYR A 141 1.06 7.39 -5.68
CA TYR A 141 2.33 6.69 -5.88
C TYR A 141 3.44 7.63 -6.41
N GLY A 142 3.06 8.78 -6.97
CA GLY A 142 3.96 9.78 -7.54
C GLY A 142 4.68 10.68 -6.53
N THR A 143 4.99 10.20 -5.33
CA THR A 143 5.67 10.99 -4.28
C THR A 143 7.16 11.20 -4.57
N ALA A 144 7.81 12.12 -3.85
CA ALA A 144 9.25 12.34 -3.98
C ALA A 144 10.09 11.14 -3.49
N PRO A 145 9.82 10.50 -2.32
CA PRO A 145 10.57 9.33 -1.87
C PRO A 145 10.47 8.13 -2.83
N MET A 146 9.28 7.86 -3.39
CA MET A 146 9.10 6.78 -4.36
C MET A 146 9.89 7.00 -5.66
N ARG A 147 10.08 8.27 -6.06
CA ARG A 147 10.92 8.62 -7.21
C ARG A 147 12.41 8.53 -6.91
N ALA A 148 12.86 8.93 -5.72
CA ALA A 148 14.26 8.77 -5.30
C ALA A 148 14.65 7.28 -5.33
N TRP A 149 13.87 6.44 -4.64
CA TRP A 149 14.03 4.98 -4.62
C TRP A 149 14.15 4.36 -6.02
N MET A 150 13.26 4.73 -6.95
CA MET A 150 13.28 4.20 -8.32
C MET A 150 14.52 4.59 -9.14
N VAL A 151 15.07 5.78 -8.91
CA VAL A 151 16.28 6.27 -9.59
C VAL A 151 17.54 5.68 -8.95
N GLU A 152 17.58 5.62 -7.62
CA GLU A 152 18.75 5.24 -6.84
C GLU A 152 18.95 3.72 -6.76
N GLU A 153 17.89 2.94 -6.51
CA GLU A 153 18.00 1.48 -6.32
C GLU A 153 17.68 0.67 -7.58
N LYS A 154 16.74 1.14 -8.41
CA LYS A 154 16.27 0.41 -9.61
C LYS A 154 16.85 0.92 -10.92
N THR A 155 17.65 1.98 -10.88
CA THR A 155 18.28 2.63 -12.06
C THR A 155 17.27 3.01 -13.16
N SER A 156 15.98 3.10 -12.83
CA SER A 156 14.89 3.16 -13.81
C SER A 156 14.54 4.62 -14.12
N ASN A 157 15.20 5.15 -15.15
CA ASN A 157 15.22 6.58 -15.47
C ASN A 157 13.87 7.14 -16.01
N ARG A 158 12.79 6.36 -16.03
CA ARG A 158 11.49 6.75 -16.62
C ARG A 158 10.28 6.48 -15.72
N MET A 159 10.26 7.09 -14.53
CA MET A 159 9.00 7.26 -13.78
C MET A 159 8.02 8.16 -14.54
N CYS A 160 7.05 7.51 -15.16
CA CYS A 160 5.83 8.05 -15.72
C CYS A 160 5.15 9.12 -14.78
N ARG A 161 4.84 10.34 -15.30
CA ARG A 161 3.92 11.34 -14.67
C ARG A 161 2.72 11.74 -15.57
N TYR A 162 1.49 11.24 -15.33
CA TYR A 162 0.28 11.62 -16.11
C TYR A 162 -0.12 13.06 -15.76
N GLY A 163 -0.71 13.79 -16.73
CA GLY A 163 -1.35 15.10 -16.51
C GLY A 163 -2.85 15.03 -16.80
N THR A 164 -3.65 15.86 -16.14
CA THR A 164 -5.11 15.86 -16.27
C THR A 164 -5.59 16.56 -17.54
N ARG A 165 -6.44 15.89 -18.33
CA ARG A 165 -7.41 16.56 -19.21
C ARG A 165 -8.81 16.26 -18.69
N LEU A 166 -9.62 17.29 -18.43
CA LEU A 166 -11.02 17.08 -18.06
C LEU A 166 -11.81 16.56 -19.27
N SER A 167 -12.26 15.31 -19.18
CA SER A 167 -13.35 14.77 -20.01
C SER A 167 -14.57 14.57 -19.12
N ALA A 168 -15.59 15.40 -19.31
CA ALA A 168 -16.64 15.63 -18.31
C ALA A 168 -17.73 14.53 -18.22
N ARG A 169 -17.38 13.24 -18.42
CA ARG A 169 -18.37 12.13 -18.47
C ARG A 169 -18.00 10.82 -17.76
N THR A 170 -16.79 10.67 -17.21
CA THR A 170 -16.44 9.49 -16.40
C THR A 170 -15.55 9.86 -15.23
N THR A 171 -15.98 9.57 -14.00
CA THR A 171 -15.16 9.73 -12.78
C THR A 171 -14.18 8.57 -12.63
N ALA A 172 -13.25 8.46 -13.57
CA ALA A 172 -12.12 7.55 -13.51
C ALA A 172 -10.88 8.35 -13.92
N PHE A 173 -9.97 8.60 -12.97
CA PHE A 173 -8.72 9.32 -13.22
C PHE A 173 -7.73 8.43 -13.97
N ARG A 174 -8.00 8.21 -15.26
CA ARG A 174 -7.04 7.53 -16.13
C ARG A 174 -5.84 8.46 -16.33
N VAL A 175 -4.80 8.13 -15.58
CA VAL A 175 -3.36 8.43 -15.70
C VAL A 175 -2.77 7.84 -17.14
N THR A 176 -1.65 8.77 -18.97
CA THR A 176 -1.06 8.57 -20.37
C THR A 176 0.18 9.46 -20.46
N ILE A 177 1.36 8.91 -20.77
CA ILE A 177 2.62 9.64 -20.63
C ILE A 177 3.67 9.19 -21.65
N SER A 178 4.30 10.17 -22.28
CA SER A 178 5.55 9.99 -23.01
C SER A 178 6.62 10.91 -22.43
N LEU A 179 7.85 10.40 -22.40
CA LEU A 179 9.08 11.16 -22.36
C LEU A 179 10.00 10.48 -23.38
N GLU A 180 10.73 11.28 -24.16
CA GLU A 180 11.70 10.83 -25.17
C GLU A 180 12.89 10.10 -24.52
#